data_AF-A0A8K0LED1-F1
#
_entry.id   AF-A0A8K0LED1-F1
#
_cell.length_a   1.000
_cell.length_b   1.000
_cell.length_c   1.000
_cell.angle_alpha   90.00
_cell.angle_beta   90.00
_cell.angle_gamma   90.00
#
_symmetry.space_group_name_H-M   'P 1'
#
loop_
_entity.id
_entity.type
_entity.pdbx_description
1 polymer ?
#
loop_
_entity_poly.entity_id
_entity_poly.type
_entity_poly.pdbx_seq_one_letter_code
_entity_poly.pdbx_strand_id
1 'polypeptide(L)'
;MATLDLLPDEKLYDEGYEVLPELRPHLDSVLRNPERDDIVFKITGMLKEYFLPELCGYEEGGGPTPAEMALRFDNLYEEVYLPRFDGFRKTHKGWTGYLCVFYDELFEAAFLVPYDDPVQTKVFELLQALRDLPGRTAKVFVQDEFSWFDSEIWSNEVLFGFELSHAMPTSEPHIETYNLTNEFDLAEFHADCARWVSAAALNARCTSAGFINSLYVHGFPRIGYSIAMALQPGYPSHLPTKLDCHVMAAAQYILLAGATIDENCVRNQLPFHRMHHWKRWADGNGPNLWRQWGDRFAEIAQALDDGAVEEEKLGFRLFEANRDALREMVGQARERMVELEPTLFEEGVVPTEMGEKAEATEEVEATGDAENGEKTEEKGVNETGNPQKEKTEKEKKVEGKL
;
A
#
# COMPACT_ATOMS: atom_id res chain seq x y z
N MET A 1 -30.24 -13.48 -6.39
CA MET A 1 -29.36 -13.01 -5.30
C MET A 1 -30.17 -13.03 -4.03
N ALA A 2 -29.75 -13.81 -3.03
CA ALA A 2 -30.39 -13.76 -1.71
C ALA A 2 -29.97 -12.44 -1.07
N THR A 3 -30.94 -11.62 -0.68
CA THR A 3 -30.73 -10.46 0.17
C THR A 3 -30.13 -10.96 1.48
N LEU A 4 -28.88 -10.60 1.78
CA LEU A 4 -28.33 -10.82 3.13
C LEU A 4 -29.20 -10.03 4.11
N ASP A 5 -29.78 -10.70 5.10
CA ASP A 5 -30.45 -10.05 6.24
C ASP A 5 -29.38 -9.41 7.13
N LEU A 6 -28.95 -8.22 6.76
CA LEU A 6 -27.99 -7.40 7.50
C LEU A 6 -28.61 -6.93 8.82
N LEU A 7 -27.75 -6.62 9.81
CA LEU A 7 -28.20 -5.93 11.01
C LEU A 7 -28.82 -4.56 10.60
N PRO A 8 -29.93 -4.13 11.24
CA PRO A 8 -30.53 -2.83 10.96
C PRO A 8 -29.55 -1.70 11.24
N ASP A 9 -29.51 -0.68 10.37
CA ASP A 9 -28.66 0.51 10.49
C ASP A 9 -28.66 1.13 11.91
N GLU A 10 -29.80 1.17 12.58
CA GLU A 10 -29.93 1.72 13.94
C GLU A 10 -29.15 0.94 15.01
N LYS A 11 -28.74 -0.31 14.74
CA LYS A 11 -27.83 -1.11 15.61
C LYS A 11 -26.37 -1.02 15.18
N LEU A 12 -26.08 -0.45 14.01
CA LEU A 12 -24.74 -0.13 13.54
C LEU A 12 -24.19 1.18 14.13
N TYR A 13 -25.06 2.02 14.71
CA TYR A 13 -24.72 3.38 15.15
C TYR A 13 -25.03 3.59 16.63
N ASP A 14 -24.45 2.79 17.53
CA ASP A 14 -24.42 3.21 18.93
C ASP A 14 -23.56 4.48 19.03
N GLU A 15 -24.16 5.52 19.55
CA GLU A 15 -23.70 6.90 19.48
C GLU A 15 -22.34 7.06 20.18
N GLY A 16 -21.31 7.43 19.40
CA GLY A 16 -20.02 7.84 19.91
C GLY A 16 -18.98 6.73 19.92
N TYR A 17 -18.37 6.51 18.75
CA TYR A 17 -16.95 6.17 18.74
C TYR A 17 -16.18 7.36 19.33
N GLU A 18 -16.12 7.46 20.66
CA GLU A 18 -14.99 8.12 21.29
C GLU A 18 -13.76 7.35 20.80
N VAL A 19 -12.98 7.98 19.94
CA VAL A 19 -11.81 7.40 19.25
C VAL A 19 -10.66 7.00 20.20
N LEU A 20 -10.84 7.15 21.52
CA LEU A 20 -9.76 7.08 22.51
C LEU A 20 -9.76 5.82 23.43
N PRO A 21 -10.88 5.15 23.76
CA PRO A 21 -10.86 3.98 24.64
C PRO A 21 -10.45 2.65 23.96
N GLU A 22 -10.65 2.48 22.65
CA GLU A 22 -10.44 1.19 21.95
C GLU A 22 -9.07 1.07 21.27
N LEU A 23 -8.49 2.19 20.84
CA LEU A 23 -7.10 2.23 20.37
C LEU A 23 -6.12 1.94 21.50
N ARG A 24 -6.46 2.33 22.72
CA ARG A 24 -5.61 2.16 23.90
C ARG A 24 -5.29 0.68 24.18
N PRO A 25 -6.25 -0.27 24.25
CA PRO A 25 -5.98 -1.70 24.37
C PRO A 25 -5.17 -2.29 23.22
N HIS A 26 -5.34 -1.81 21.98
CA HIS A 26 -4.66 -2.38 20.83
C HIS A 26 -3.23 -1.88 20.70
N LEU A 27 -3.01 -0.56 20.84
CA LEU A 27 -1.69 0.03 21.04
C LEU A 27 -1.03 -0.62 22.26
N ASP A 28 -1.71 -0.70 23.40
CA ASP A 28 -1.18 -1.40 24.56
C ASP A 28 -0.89 -2.89 24.29
N SER A 29 -1.63 -3.59 23.44
CA SER A 29 -1.37 -5.00 23.08
C SER A 29 -0.11 -5.14 22.23
N VAL A 30 0.05 -4.28 21.22
CA VAL A 30 1.29 -4.16 20.41
C VAL A 30 2.47 -3.77 21.33
N LEU A 31 2.25 -2.86 22.28
CA LEU A 31 3.26 -2.32 23.21
C LEU A 31 3.54 -3.20 24.46
N ARG A 32 2.76 -4.26 24.75
CA ARG A 32 2.87 -5.06 26.00
C ARG A 32 3.53 -6.43 25.85
N ASN A 33 3.94 -6.86 24.65
CA ASN A 33 4.51 -8.21 24.47
C ASN A 33 6.01 -8.26 24.86
N PRO A 34 6.39 -8.71 26.06
CA PRO A 34 7.76 -8.56 26.59
C PRO A 34 8.71 -9.69 26.15
N GLU A 35 8.22 -10.64 25.34
CA GLU A 35 9.00 -11.79 24.84
C GLU A 35 9.51 -11.60 23.40
N ARG A 36 9.17 -10.48 22.74
CA ARG A 36 9.77 -10.07 21.45
C ARG A 36 11.14 -9.43 21.70
N ASP A 37 12.08 -9.60 20.76
CA ASP A 37 13.47 -9.09 20.82
C ASP A 37 13.56 -7.67 21.42
N ASP A 38 14.57 -7.41 22.27
CA ASP A 38 14.78 -6.15 23.03
C ASP A 38 14.63 -4.87 22.18
N ILE A 39 15.00 -4.94 20.90
CA ILE A 39 14.90 -3.81 19.98
C ILE A 39 13.45 -3.40 19.69
N VAL A 40 12.54 -4.37 19.51
CA VAL A 40 11.11 -4.09 19.29
C VAL A 40 10.58 -3.32 20.48
N PHE A 41 10.75 -3.86 21.69
CA PHE A 41 10.30 -3.20 22.92
C PHE A 41 10.85 -1.79 23.09
N LYS A 42 12.13 -1.56 22.77
CA LYS A 42 12.76 -0.22 22.81
C LYS A 42 12.15 0.74 21.79
N ILE A 43 11.97 0.31 20.54
CA ILE A 43 11.38 1.13 19.47
C ILE A 43 9.94 1.48 19.81
N THR A 44 9.14 0.46 20.09
CA THR A 44 7.73 0.53 20.46
C THR A 44 7.53 1.44 21.70
N GLY A 45 8.41 1.33 22.70
CA GLY A 45 8.42 2.22 23.87
C GLY A 45 8.73 3.69 23.54
N MET A 46 9.68 3.94 22.64
CA MET A 46 10.01 5.29 22.17
C MET A 46 8.89 5.91 21.31
N LEU A 47 8.26 5.12 20.44
CA LEU A 47 7.08 5.55 19.68
C LEU A 47 5.92 5.91 20.61
N LYS A 48 5.66 5.10 21.65
CA LYS A 48 4.65 5.42 22.68
C LYS A 48 4.94 6.76 23.34
N GLU A 49 6.18 6.97 23.76
CA GLU A 49 6.62 8.19 24.43
C GLU A 49 6.42 9.44 23.56
N TYR A 50 6.63 9.31 22.26
CA TYR A 50 6.52 10.41 21.30
C TYR A 50 5.07 10.70 20.88
N PHE A 51 4.31 9.65 20.56
CA PHE A 51 2.93 9.79 20.09
C PHE A 51 1.99 10.16 21.23
N LEU A 52 2.18 9.55 22.40
CA LEU A 52 1.29 9.63 23.56
C LEU A 52 2.06 10.07 24.84
N PRO A 53 2.71 11.24 24.83
CA PRO A 53 3.59 11.69 25.91
C PRO A 53 2.84 11.80 27.26
N GLU A 54 1.56 12.17 27.25
CA GLU A 54 0.72 12.23 28.43
C GLU A 54 0.58 10.87 29.16
N LEU A 55 0.61 9.75 28.42
CA LEU A 55 0.60 8.41 29.02
C LEU A 55 1.92 8.03 29.67
N CYS A 56 3.00 8.73 29.30
CA CYS A 56 4.33 8.58 29.86
C CYS A 56 4.61 9.59 30.99
N GLY A 57 3.60 10.36 31.41
CA GLY A 57 3.69 11.30 32.52
C GLY A 57 4.27 12.66 32.16
N TYR A 58 4.37 12.99 30.87
CA TYR A 58 4.66 14.35 30.43
C TYR A 58 3.43 15.25 30.63
N GLU A 59 3.67 16.53 30.95
CA GLU A 59 2.62 17.55 30.97
C GLU A 59 2.10 17.81 29.55
N GLU A 60 0.93 18.44 29.43
CA GLU A 60 0.35 18.81 28.13
C GLU A 60 1.31 19.70 27.34
N GLY A 61 1.64 19.32 26.09
CA GLY A 61 2.67 19.99 25.29
C GLY A 61 4.12 19.67 25.70
N GLY A 62 4.31 18.82 26.72
CA GLY A 62 5.59 18.21 27.05
C GLY A 62 5.88 16.95 26.23
N GLY A 63 7.09 16.42 26.36
CA GLY A 63 7.57 15.26 25.61
C GLY A 63 8.75 15.60 24.69
N PRO A 64 9.35 14.58 24.05
CA PRO A 64 10.45 14.77 23.13
C PRO A 64 9.99 15.45 21.83
N THR A 65 10.79 16.40 21.35
CA THR A 65 10.60 17.00 20.02
C THR A 65 10.89 15.99 18.89
N PRO A 66 10.41 16.22 17.65
CA PRO A 66 10.72 15.35 16.52
C PRO A 66 12.22 15.13 16.32
N ALA A 67 13.03 16.19 16.47
CA ALA A 67 14.48 16.15 16.33
C ALA A 67 15.17 15.35 17.46
N GLU A 68 14.74 15.52 18.71
CA GLU A 68 15.25 14.72 19.83
C GLU A 68 14.91 13.24 19.66
N MET A 69 13.68 12.94 19.21
CA MET A 69 13.25 11.56 18.98
C MET A 69 14.00 10.92 17.81
N ALA A 70 14.18 11.63 16.70
CA ALA A 70 14.98 11.17 15.56
C ALA A 70 16.43 10.82 15.98
N LEU A 71 17.08 11.70 16.76
CA LEU A 71 18.42 11.44 17.29
C LEU A 71 18.45 10.20 18.19
N ARG A 72 17.42 10.01 19.03
CA ARG A 72 17.35 8.82 19.88
C ARG A 72 17.22 7.54 19.05
N PHE A 73 16.42 7.54 17.98
CA PHE A 73 16.33 6.38 17.09
C PHE A 73 17.66 6.12 16.40
N ASP A 74 18.33 7.15 15.84
CA ASP A 74 19.65 6.97 15.22
C ASP A 74 20.69 6.39 16.21
N ASN A 75 20.72 6.90 17.44
CA ASN A 75 21.64 6.42 18.48
C ASN A 75 21.30 5.00 18.96
N LEU A 76 20.02 4.62 18.97
CA LEU A 76 19.57 3.29 19.39
C LEU A 76 20.22 2.18 18.56
N TYR A 77 20.50 2.42 17.27
CA TYR A 77 21.23 1.48 16.44
C TYR A 77 22.59 1.13 17.05
N GLU A 78 23.37 2.11 17.52
CA GLU A 78 24.70 1.86 18.09
C GLU A 78 24.63 1.20 19.48
N GLU A 79 23.58 1.47 20.24
CA GLU A 79 23.36 0.87 21.56
C GLU A 79 23.03 -0.62 21.49
N VAL A 80 22.21 -1.02 20.49
CA VAL A 80 21.67 -2.39 20.39
C VAL A 80 22.42 -3.23 19.35
N TYR A 81 22.84 -2.63 18.24
CA TYR A 81 23.56 -3.31 17.16
C TYR A 81 25.04 -2.94 17.17
N LEU A 82 25.82 -3.67 17.99
CA LEU A 82 27.27 -3.75 17.74
C LEU A 82 27.49 -4.45 16.38
N PRO A 83 28.30 -3.87 15.47
CA PRO A 83 28.50 -4.40 14.13
C PRO A 83 29.28 -5.72 14.18
N ARG A 84 28.57 -6.82 14.37
CA ARG A 84 29.03 -8.16 14.07
C ARG A 84 27.96 -8.84 13.23
N PHE A 85 27.95 -8.53 11.94
CA PHE A 85 27.22 -9.33 10.97
C PHE A 85 28.03 -9.62 9.72
N ASP A 86 28.12 -10.91 9.41
CA ASP A 86 28.94 -11.56 8.39
C ASP A 86 28.09 -12.30 7.32
N GLY A 87 26.81 -11.93 7.18
CA GLY A 87 25.98 -12.31 6.03
C GLY A 87 24.65 -13.01 6.36
N PHE A 88 23.89 -13.26 5.29
CA PHE A 88 22.57 -13.92 5.10
C PHE A 88 21.94 -14.79 6.22
N ARG A 89 21.83 -14.32 7.47
CA ARG A 89 21.10 -15.02 8.54
C ARG A 89 19.88 -14.24 9.05
N LYS A 90 18.84 -15.01 9.40
CA LYS A 90 17.49 -14.64 9.90
C LYS A 90 17.42 -13.78 11.16
N THR A 91 18.50 -13.11 11.58
CA THR A 91 18.59 -12.49 12.91
C THR A 91 18.35 -10.98 12.90
N HIS A 92 17.77 -10.41 11.83
CA HIS A 92 17.54 -8.96 11.71
C HIS A 92 18.76 -8.14 12.14
N LYS A 93 19.98 -8.44 11.65
CA LYS A 93 21.20 -7.75 12.09
C LYS A 93 21.67 -6.66 11.13
N GLY A 94 22.32 -5.65 11.69
CA GLY A 94 22.81 -4.49 10.95
C GLY A 94 21.68 -3.55 10.53
N TRP A 95 22.02 -2.54 9.72
CA TRP A 95 21.08 -1.50 9.30
C TRP A 95 19.81 -2.06 8.65
N THR A 96 19.92 -3.10 7.81
CA THR A 96 18.73 -3.74 7.21
C THR A 96 17.73 -4.16 8.28
N GLY A 97 18.16 -4.99 9.24
CA GLY A 97 17.25 -5.53 10.23
C GLY A 97 16.71 -4.48 11.19
N TYR A 98 17.54 -3.51 11.57
CA TYR A 98 17.11 -2.39 12.39
C TYR A 98 16.04 -1.54 11.68
N LEU A 99 16.24 -1.20 10.41
CA LEU A 99 15.30 -0.41 9.63
C LEU A 99 13.99 -1.16 9.39
N CYS A 100 14.03 -2.46 9.05
CA CYS A 100 12.81 -3.27 8.92
C CYS A 100 11.98 -3.23 10.21
N VAL A 101 12.59 -3.53 11.36
CA VAL A 101 11.86 -3.52 12.65
C VAL A 101 11.35 -2.11 12.98
N PHE A 102 12.15 -1.07 12.74
CA PHE A 102 11.73 0.31 12.98
C PHE A 102 10.50 0.68 12.14
N TYR A 103 10.52 0.40 10.84
CA TYR A 103 9.42 0.73 9.95
C TYR A 103 8.19 -0.13 10.18
N ASP A 104 8.35 -1.42 10.45
CA ASP A 104 7.24 -2.31 10.81
C ASP A 104 6.45 -1.72 11.99
N GLU A 105 7.15 -1.40 13.09
CA GLU A 105 6.52 -0.87 14.31
C GLU A 105 5.96 0.56 14.10
N LEU A 106 6.69 1.42 13.36
CA LEU A 106 6.23 2.78 13.06
C LEU A 106 4.96 2.77 12.21
N PHE A 107 4.94 1.99 11.14
CA PHE A 107 3.82 1.94 10.22
C PHE A 107 2.63 1.21 10.83
N GLU A 108 2.83 0.13 11.58
CA GLU A 108 1.75 -0.52 12.32
C GLU A 108 1.10 0.45 13.31
N ALA A 109 1.89 1.19 14.09
CA ALA A 109 1.36 2.21 14.99
C ALA A 109 0.62 3.32 14.23
N ALA A 110 1.20 3.80 13.12
CA ALA A 110 0.58 4.87 12.32
C ALA A 110 -0.73 4.42 11.66
N PHE A 111 -0.87 3.18 11.20
CA PHE A 111 -2.11 2.74 10.56
C PHE A 111 -3.27 2.54 11.53
N LEU A 112 -2.96 2.32 12.81
CA LEU A 112 -3.98 2.24 13.86
C LEU A 112 -4.52 3.62 14.24
N VAL A 113 -3.72 4.67 14.10
CA VAL A 113 -4.14 6.04 14.38
C VAL A 113 -5.08 6.53 13.25
N PRO A 114 -6.24 7.15 13.54
CA PRO A 114 -7.12 7.70 12.51
C PRO A 114 -6.41 8.71 11.61
N TYR A 115 -6.80 8.76 10.34
CA TYR A 115 -6.10 9.56 9.32
C TYR A 115 -6.11 11.08 9.59
N ASP A 116 -7.11 11.55 10.33
CA ASP A 116 -7.36 12.94 10.71
C ASP A 116 -6.85 13.29 12.12
N ASP A 117 -6.36 12.29 12.87
CA ASP A 117 -5.81 12.50 14.20
C ASP A 117 -4.48 13.28 14.15
N PRO A 118 -4.25 14.27 15.03
CA PRO A 118 -2.99 15.01 15.11
C PRO A 118 -1.74 14.14 15.26
N VAL A 119 -1.84 12.93 15.81
CA VAL A 119 -0.74 11.96 15.91
C VAL A 119 -0.22 11.54 14.53
N GLN A 120 -1.06 11.49 13.48
CA GLN A 120 -0.57 11.28 12.10
C GLN A 120 0.43 12.35 11.68
N THR A 121 0.22 13.59 12.12
CA THR A 121 1.15 14.69 11.85
C THR A 121 2.47 14.46 12.58
N LYS A 122 2.43 13.98 13.84
CA LYS A 122 3.65 13.62 14.58
C LYS A 122 4.44 12.50 13.90
N VAL A 123 3.79 11.46 13.37
CA VAL A 123 4.44 10.38 12.60
C VAL A 123 5.22 10.99 11.44
N PHE A 124 4.60 11.87 10.67
CA PHE A 124 5.23 12.55 9.55
C PHE A 124 6.37 13.47 9.99
N GLU A 125 6.22 14.24 11.07
CA GLU A 125 7.27 15.10 11.63
C GLU A 125 8.50 14.29 12.08
N LEU A 126 8.30 13.11 12.69
CA LEU A 126 9.39 12.21 13.05
C LEU A 126 10.12 11.69 11.82
N LEU A 127 9.37 11.26 10.82
CA LEU A 127 9.91 10.80 9.53
C LEU A 127 10.74 11.91 8.85
N GLN A 128 10.27 13.16 8.86
CA GLN A 128 11.03 14.30 8.35
C GLN A 128 12.27 14.59 9.20
N ALA A 129 12.16 14.59 10.53
CA ALA A 129 13.28 14.82 11.43
C ALA A 129 14.38 13.78 11.28
N LEU A 130 14.03 12.51 10.99
CA LEU A 130 14.99 11.46 10.65
C LEU A 130 15.74 11.80 9.35
N ARG A 131 15.05 12.29 8.32
CA ARG A 131 15.69 12.71 7.05
C ARG A 131 16.64 13.88 7.20
N ASP A 132 16.37 14.75 8.16
CA ASP A 132 17.17 15.94 8.43
C ASP A 132 18.45 15.62 9.24
N LEU A 133 18.60 14.37 9.72
CA LEU A 133 19.83 13.93 10.38
C LEU A 133 21.03 13.93 9.40
N PRO A 134 22.27 14.10 9.90
CA PRO A 134 23.45 13.98 9.06
C PRO A 134 23.50 12.63 8.35
N GLY A 135 23.54 12.68 7.02
CA GLY A 135 23.54 11.47 6.18
C GLY A 135 24.67 10.50 6.55
N ARG A 136 24.30 9.23 6.69
CA ARG A 136 25.23 8.13 7.00
C ARG A 136 25.07 7.06 5.93
N THR A 137 26.15 6.73 5.22
CA THR A 137 26.09 5.65 4.23
C THR A 137 26.29 4.30 4.90
N ALA A 138 25.41 3.34 4.59
CA ALA A 138 25.59 1.95 4.99
C ALA A 138 25.09 0.98 3.91
N LYS A 139 25.57 -0.26 3.99
CA LYS A 139 25.04 -1.35 3.16
C LYS A 139 23.73 -1.86 3.73
N VAL A 140 22.67 -1.83 2.93
CA VAL A 140 21.37 -2.45 3.23
C VAL A 140 21.09 -3.55 2.22
N PHE A 141 20.37 -4.58 2.65
CA PHE A 141 19.99 -5.72 1.82
C PHE A 141 18.49 -5.60 1.53
N VAL A 142 18.12 -5.54 0.26
CA VAL A 142 16.72 -5.50 -0.16
C VAL A 142 16.31 -6.92 -0.54
N GLN A 143 15.38 -7.50 0.21
CA GLN A 143 15.00 -8.90 0.07
C GLN A 143 14.40 -9.21 -1.31
N ASP A 144 13.51 -8.35 -1.79
CA ASP A 144 12.81 -8.53 -3.08
C ASP A 144 13.76 -8.47 -4.28
N GLU A 145 14.83 -7.68 -4.18
CA GLU A 145 15.86 -7.59 -5.21
C GLU A 145 17.03 -8.56 -4.98
N PHE A 146 17.02 -9.27 -3.85
CA PHE A 146 18.07 -10.18 -3.41
C PHE A 146 19.49 -9.56 -3.53
N SER A 147 19.61 -8.26 -3.23
CA SER A 147 20.81 -7.48 -3.56
C SER A 147 21.20 -6.50 -2.45
N TRP A 148 22.49 -6.15 -2.38
CA TRP A 148 23.03 -5.16 -1.44
C TRP A 148 23.15 -3.78 -2.10
N PHE A 149 22.66 -2.75 -1.41
CA PHE A 149 22.66 -1.37 -1.87
C PHE A 149 23.47 -0.50 -0.92
N ASP A 150 24.18 0.49 -1.47
CA ASP A 150 24.63 1.64 -0.68
C ASP A 150 23.41 2.54 -0.44
N SER A 151 23.10 2.76 0.83
CA SER A 151 21.93 3.51 1.27
C SER A 151 22.38 4.68 2.14
N GLU A 152 21.84 5.86 1.89
CA GLU A 152 21.96 6.98 2.82
C GLU A 152 20.86 6.83 3.86
N ILE A 153 21.24 6.35 5.03
CA ILE A 153 20.32 6.06 6.13
C ILE A 153 19.49 7.32 6.43
N TRP A 154 18.18 7.13 6.52
CA TRP A 154 17.13 8.13 6.66
C TRP A 154 16.88 9.04 5.44
N SER A 155 17.91 9.70 4.89
CA SER A 155 17.73 10.77 3.89
C SER A 155 17.29 10.28 2.50
N ASN A 156 17.83 9.15 2.06
CA ASN A 156 17.51 8.55 0.75
C ASN A 156 17.70 7.04 0.83
N GLU A 157 16.99 6.44 1.77
CA GLU A 157 17.18 5.05 2.11
C GLU A 157 16.27 4.16 1.25
N VAL A 158 16.86 3.08 0.72
CA VAL A 158 16.22 2.23 -0.30
C VAL A 158 15.04 1.42 0.26
N LEU A 159 15.05 1.06 1.54
CA LEU A 159 14.05 0.21 2.17
C LEU A 159 12.72 0.93 2.41
N PHE A 160 12.67 2.26 2.57
CA PHE A 160 11.47 3.02 2.97
C PHE A 160 10.24 2.62 2.17
N GLY A 161 10.35 2.70 0.84
CA GLY A 161 9.26 2.39 -0.08
C GLY A 161 8.88 0.92 -0.06
N PHE A 162 9.85 0.02 0.18
CA PHE A 162 9.57 -1.41 0.34
C PHE A 162 8.83 -1.66 1.64
N GLU A 163 9.33 -1.20 2.78
CA GLU A 163 8.71 -1.47 4.09
C GLU A 163 7.34 -0.82 4.19
N LEU A 164 7.17 0.42 3.70
CA LEU A 164 5.85 1.04 3.63
C LEU A 164 4.92 0.20 2.75
N SER A 165 5.43 -0.31 1.63
CA SER A 165 4.62 -1.17 0.77
C SER A 165 4.25 -2.51 1.43
N HIS A 166 5.15 -3.11 2.20
CA HIS A 166 4.89 -4.37 2.91
C HIS A 166 3.93 -4.18 4.08
N ALA A 167 4.04 -3.07 4.81
CA ALA A 167 3.23 -2.78 5.98
C ALA A 167 1.79 -2.41 5.61
N MET A 168 1.57 -1.75 4.47
CA MET A 168 0.22 -1.44 3.98
C MET A 168 -0.64 -2.71 4.02
N PRO A 169 -1.89 -2.65 4.54
CA PRO A 169 -2.70 -3.84 4.77
C PRO A 169 -2.71 -4.77 3.54
N THR A 170 -2.35 -6.03 3.75
CA THR A 170 -2.15 -7.01 2.66
C THR A 170 -3.45 -7.40 1.99
N SER A 171 -4.56 -7.30 2.73
CA SER A 171 -5.92 -7.47 2.23
C SER A 171 -6.61 -6.12 2.27
N GLU A 172 -7.07 -5.68 1.11
CA GLU A 172 -8.10 -4.65 1.02
C GLU A 172 -9.34 -5.13 1.78
N PRO A 173 -10.05 -4.23 2.49
CA PRO A 173 -11.31 -4.61 3.11
C PRO A 173 -12.27 -5.06 2.01
N HIS A 174 -12.74 -6.31 2.10
CA HIS A 174 -13.68 -6.88 1.16
C HIS A 174 -14.88 -7.39 1.93
N ILE A 175 -16.08 -6.99 1.53
CA ILE A 175 -17.29 -7.37 2.26
C ILE A 175 -17.51 -8.87 2.35
N GLU A 176 -17.03 -9.62 1.35
CA GLU A 176 -17.18 -11.06 1.24
C GLU A 176 -16.34 -11.83 2.25
N THR A 177 -15.34 -11.19 2.88
CA THR A 177 -14.50 -11.82 3.89
C THR A 177 -15.09 -11.76 5.29
N TYR A 178 -16.22 -11.06 5.49
CA TYR A 178 -16.84 -10.86 6.79
C TYR A 178 -18.31 -11.31 6.80
N ASN A 179 -18.77 -11.86 7.93
CA ASN A 179 -20.19 -12.04 8.14
C ASN A 179 -20.79 -10.79 8.80
N LEU A 180 -21.16 -9.80 8.00
CA LEU A 180 -21.73 -8.52 8.47
C LEU A 180 -23.08 -8.63 9.22
N THR A 181 -23.61 -9.83 9.43
CA THR A 181 -24.76 -10.06 10.32
C THR A 181 -24.34 -10.23 11.79
N ASN A 182 -23.04 -10.35 12.04
CA ASN A 182 -22.42 -10.47 13.36
C ASN A 182 -21.76 -9.13 13.74
N GLU A 183 -22.06 -8.62 14.93
CA GLU A 183 -21.49 -7.37 15.46
C GLU A 183 -19.96 -7.40 15.56
N PHE A 184 -19.35 -8.56 15.85
CA PHE A 184 -17.90 -8.72 15.91
C PHE A 184 -17.24 -8.56 14.53
N ASP A 185 -17.70 -9.32 13.55
CA ASP A 185 -17.17 -9.26 12.17
C ASP A 185 -17.41 -7.88 11.55
N LEU A 186 -18.51 -7.22 11.91
CA LEU A 186 -18.81 -5.86 11.50
C LEU A 186 -17.82 -4.85 12.11
N ALA A 187 -17.52 -4.96 13.40
CA ALA A 187 -16.53 -4.11 14.06
C ALA A 187 -15.11 -4.32 13.50
N GLU A 188 -14.73 -5.58 13.22
CA GLU A 188 -13.46 -5.92 12.57
C GLU A 188 -13.36 -5.31 11.17
N PHE A 189 -14.43 -5.45 10.37
CA PHE A 189 -14.51 -4.82 9.05
C PHE A 189 -14.35 -3.29 9.12
N HIS A 190 -15.02 -2.62 10.07
CA HIS A 190 -14.88 -1.17 10.26
C HIS A 190 -13.45 -0.77 10.67
N ALA A 191 -12.83 -1.54 11.56
CA ALA A 191 -11.44 -1.32 11.96
C ALA A 191 -10.48 -1.46 10.77
N ASP A 192 -10.67 -2.45 9.91
CA ASP A 192 -9.87 -2.65 8.70
C ASP A 192 -10.09 -1.53 7.67
N CYS A 193 -11.33 -1.06 7.51
CA CYS A 193 -11.64 0.13 6.70
C CYS A 193 -10.91 1.38 7.22
N ALA A 194 -10.97 1.64 8.52
CA ALA A 194 -10.28 2.78 9.13
C ALA A 194 -8.75 2.68 8.95
N ARG A 195 -8.19 1.51 9.23
CA ARG A 195 -6.76 1.20 9.05
C ARG A 195 -6.32 1.42 7.60
N TRP A 196 -7.14 1.02 6.64
CA TRP A 196 -6.88 1.22 5.21
C TRP A 196 -6.79 2.72 4.84
N VAL A 197 -7.73 3.53 5.31
CA VAL A 197 -7.74 4.98 5.04
C VAL A 197 -6.54 5.67 5.70
N SER A 198 -6.22 5.32 6.96
CA SER A 198 -5.02 5.83 7.65
C SER A 198 -3.73 5.46 6.91
N ALA A 199 -3.62 4.22 6.43
CA ALA A 199 -2.46 3.80 5.65
C ALA A 199 -2.33 4.57 4.33
N ALA A 200 -3.44 4.78 3.61
CA ALA A 200 -3.46 5.60 2.40
C ALA A 200 -3.08 7.06 2.67
N ALA A 201 -3.57 7.66 3.77
CA ALA A 201 -3.25 9.03 4.16
C ALA A 201 -1.75 9.20 4.49
N LEU A 202 -1.16 8.28 5.26
CA LEU A 202 0.28 8.30 5.54
C LEU A 202 1.09 8.16 4.25
N ASN A 203 0.74 7.20 3.40
CA ASN A 203 1.41 6.98 2.12
C ASN A 203 1.32 8.23 1.22
N ALA A 204 0.16 8.91 1.20
CA ALA A 204 -0.01 10.15 0.48
C ALA A 204 0.89 11.28 1.01
N ARG A 205 1.01 11.46 2.34
CA ARG A 205 1.93 12.44 2.94
C ARG A 205 3.38 12.15 2.56
N CYS A 206 3.78 10.88 2.67
CA CYS A 206 5.11 10.42 2.27
C CYS A 206 5.37 10.67 0.78
N THR A 207 4.39 10.42 -0.09
CA THR A 207 4.49 10.73 -1.54
C THR A 207 4.67 12.23 -1.77
N SER A 208 3.85 13.05 -1.13
CA SER A 208 3.88 14.51 -1.22
C SER A 208 5.24 15.08 -0.85
N ALA A 209 5.85 14.53 0.21
CA ALA A 209 7.15 14.93 0.71
C ALA A 209 8.34 14.35 -0.06
N GLY A 210 8.10 13.57 -1.13
CA GLY A 210 9.17 12.93 -1.90
C GLY A 210 9.86 11.79 -1.15
N PHE A 211 9.15 11.11 -0.25
CA PHE A 211 9.69 9.98 0.48
C PHE A 211 9.73 8.72 -0.36
N ILE A 212 8.73 8.60 -1.22
CA ILE A 212 8.56 7.47 -2.11
C ILE A 212 9.10 7.89 -3.47
N ASN A 213 10.20 7.27 -3.88
CA ASN A 213 10.77 7.52 -5.19
C ASN A 213 9.89 6.89 -6.28
N SER A 214 9.47 7.73 -7.23
CA SER A 214 8.57 7.40 -8.35
C SER A 214 9.06 6.27 -9.26
N LEU A 215 10.36 5.98 -9.25
CA LEU A 215 11.00 5.04 -10.17
C LEU A 215 11.04 3.59 -9.68
N TYR A 216 10.77 3.33 -8.40
CA TYR A 216 10.76 1.97 -7.87
C TYR A 216 9.40 1.29 -8.05
N VAL A 217 9.42 -0.05 -8.05
CA VAL A 217 8.26 -0.95 -8.24
C VAL A 217 7.08 -0.57 -7.31
N HIS A 218 7.35 0.04 -6.17
CA HIS A 218 6.36 0.36 -5.14
C HIS A 218 5.92 1.84 -5.09
N GLY A 219 6.33 2.66 -6.08
CA GLY A 219 6.01 4.09 -6.13
C GLY A 219 4.58 4.39 -6.62
N PHE A 220 4.47 5.34 -7.55
CA PHE A 220 3.18 5.71 -8.16
C PHE A 220 2.32 4.55 -8.66
N PRO A 221 2.86 3.43 -9.16
CA PRO A 221 2.03 2.31 -9.62
C PRO A 221 0.99 1.83 -8.61
N ARG A 222 1.35 1.78 -7.33
CA ARG A 222 0.43 1.32 -6.29
C ARG A 222 -0.61 2.39 -5.95
N ILE A 223 -0.21 3.66 -5.90
CA ILE A 223 -1.10 4.78 -5.63
C ILE A 223 -2.20 4.88 -6.69
N GLY A 224 -1.82 4.86 -7.97
CA GLY A 224 -2.82 4.92 -9.04
C GLY A 224 -3.66 3.65 -9.14
N TYR A 225 -3.16 2.47 -8.72
CA TYR A 225 -3.99 1.28 -8.55
C TYR A 225 -5.08 1.51 -7.50
N SER A 226 -4.71 1.99 -6.31
CA SER A 226 -5.67 2.29 -5.23
C SER A 226 -6.73 3.31 -5.65
N ILE A 227 -6.33 4.39 -6.32
CA ILE A 227 -7.28 5.40 -6.83
C ILE A 227 -8.17 4.80 -7.93
N ALA A 228 -7.59 4.03 -8.86
CA ALA A 228 -8.34 3.41 -9.95
C ALA A 228 -9.41 2.43 -9.45
N MET A 229 -9.13 1.62 -8.43
CA MET A 229 -10.14 0.75 -7.83
C MET A 229 -11.34 1.53 -7.30
N ALA A 230 -11.10 2.65 -6.62
CA ALA A 230 -12.19 3.47 -6.10
C ALA A 230 -12.97 4.13 -7.24
N LEU A 231 -12.28 4.71 -8.23
CA LEU A 231 -12.90 5.68 -9.13
C LEU A 231 -13.19 5.15 -10.54
N GLN A 232 -12.46 4.14 -11.04
CA GLN A 232 -12.67 3.65 -12.40
C GLN A 232 -13.81 2.62 -12.45
N PRO A 233 -14.80 2.77 -13.35
CA PRO A 233 -15.81 1.75 -13.57
C PRO A 233 -15.19 0.41 -14.01
N GLY A 234 -15.72 -0.71 -13.48
CA GLY A 234 -15.30 -2.06 -13.84
C GLY A 234 -13.87 -2.46 -13.42
N TYR A 235 -13.27 -1.72 -12.47
CA TYR A 235 -11.92 -1.98 -11.97
C TYR A 235 -11.91 -2.25 -10.45
N PRO A 236 -11.36 -3.39 -9.99
CA PRO A 236 -11.08 -4.60 -10.75
C PRO A 236 -12.38 -5.30 -11.16
N SER A 237 -12.43 -5.91 -12.35
CA SER A 237 -13.64 -6.56 -12.88
C SER A 237 -14.17 -7.74 -12.06
N HIS A 238 -13.38 -8.24 -11.11
CA HIS A 238 -13.71 -9.38 -10.25
C HIS A 238 -14.13 -8.99 -8.83
N LEU A 239 -14.02 -7.70 -8.43
CA LEU A 239 -14.47 -7.25 -7.12
C LEU A 239 -15.87 -6.64 -7.24
N PRO A 240 -16.89 -7.21 -6.59
CA PRO A 240 -18.29 -6.87 -6.89
C PRO A 240 -18.82 -5.62 -6.18
N THR A 241 -18.11 -5.03 -5.22
CA THR A 241 -18.63 -3.86 -4.48
C THR A 241 -17.52 -2.89 -4.09
N LYS A 242 -17.67 -1.62 -4.51
CA LYS A 242 -16.81 -0.54 -4.05
C LYS A 242 -17.26 -0.13 -2.65
N LEU A 243 -16.32 0.12 -1.75
CA LEU A 243 -16.61 0.56 -0.38
C LEU A 243 -16.28 2.05 -0.25
N ASP A 244 -16.99 2.75 0.63
CA ASP A 244 -16.70 4.14 0.99
C ASP A 244 -15.24 4.36 1.39
N CYS A 245 -14.64 3.44 2.16
CA CYS A 245 -13.24 3.51 2.58
C CYS A 245 -12.25 3.51 1.40
N HIS A 246 -12.59 2.88 0.27
CA HIS A 246 -11.77 2.96 -0.95
C HIS A 246 -11.84 4.35 -1.56
N VAL A 247 -13.04 4.97 -1.56
CA VAL A 247 -13.23 6.34 -2.04
C VAL A 247 -12.52 7.33 -1.12
N MET A 248 -12.61 7.16 0.20
CA MET A 248 -11.88 7.98 1.17
C MET A 248 -10.37 7.86 0.97
N ALA A 249 -9.84 6.64 0.84
CA ALA A 249 -8.41 6.43 0.56
C ALA A 249 -7.96 7.11 -0.75
N ALA A 250 -8.76 7.02 -1.81
CA ALA A 250 -8.49 7.72 -3.07
C ALA A 250 -8.51 9.24 -2.89
N ALA A 251 -9.48 9.77 -2.15
CA ALA A 251 -9.58 11.19 -1.85
C ALA A 251 -8.39 11.69 -1.02
N GLN A 252 -7.91 10.90 -0.02
CA GLN A 252 -6.70 11.22 0.74
C GLN A 252 -5.45 11.35 -0.15
N TYR A 253 -5.27 10.46 -1.13
CA TYR A 253 -4.18 10.60 -2.09
C TYR A 253 -4.25 11.89 -2.89
N ILE A 254 -5.44 12.27 -3.35
CA ILE A 254 -5.63 13.50 -4.12
C ILE A 254 -5.44 14.75 -3.27
N LEU A 255 -5.98 14.77 -2.05
CA LEU A 255 -5.87 15.91 -1.14
C LEU A 255 -4.42 16.15 -0.71
N LEU A 256 -3.72 15.09 -0.30
CA LEU A 256 -2.41 15.21 0.33
C LEU A 256 -1.25 15.13 -0.67
N ALA A 257 -1.38 14.31 -1.72
CA ALA A 257 -0.34 14.07 -2.71
C ALA A 257 -0.72 14.53 -4.13
N GLY A 258 -1.87 15.18 -4.31
CA GLY A 258 -2.42 15.50 -5.63
C GLY A 258 -1.46 16.27 -6.53
N ALA A 259 -0.73 17.25 -5.99
CA ALA A 259 0.24 18.03 -6.77
C ALA A 259 1.39 17.16 -7.31
N THR A 260 1.92 16.26 -6.47
CA THR A 260 3.00 15.33 -6.86
C THR A 260 2.49 14.29 -7.87
N ILE A 261 1.27 13.77 -7.67
CA ILE A 261 0.64 12.83 -8.61
C ILE A 261 0.37 13.52 -9.95
N ASP A 262 -0.17 14.73 -9.94
CA ASP A 262 -0.44 15.52 -11.13
C ASP A 262 0.85 15.81 -11.92
N GLU A 263 1.88 16.36 -11.25
CA GLU A 263 3.17 16.62 -11.89
C GLU A 263 3.75 15.36 -12.55
N ASN A 264 3.77 14.23 -11.85
CA ASN A 264 4.42 13.02 -12.34
C ASN A 264 3.55 12.27 -13.34
N CYS A 265 2.30 11.98 -12.98
CA CYS A 265 1.43 11.08 -13.71
C CYS A 265 0.59 11.80 -14.80
N VAL A 266 0.28 13.08 -14.62
CA VAL A 266 -0.58 13.86 -15.54
C VAL A 266 0.22 14.80 -16.43
N ARG A 267 1.21 15.51 -15.93
CA ARG A 267 2.04 16.39 -16.78
C ARG A 267 3.21 15.66 -17.41
N ASN A 268 3.98 14.95 -16.60
CA ASN A 268 5.19 14.27 -17.06
C ASN A 268 4.92 12.92 -17.73
N GLN A 269 3.69 12.40 -17.66
CA GLN A 269 3.28 11.14 -18.28
C GLN A 269 4.28 10.01 -17.95
N LEU A 270 4.47 9.73 -16.64
CA LEU A 270 5.46 8.77 -16.13
C LEU A 270 5.76 7.64 -17.13
N PRO A 271 7.04 7.44 -17.50
CA PRO A 271 7.39 6.54 -18.58
C PRO A 271 6.88 5.14 -18.30
N PHE A 272 5.88 4.75 -19.09
CA PHE A 272 5.39 3.39 -19.25
C PHE A 272 6.56 2.43 -19.32
N HIS A 273 6.67 1.38 -18.49
CA HIS A 273 7.42 0.17 -18.89
C HIS A 273 7.25 -1.12 -18.04
N ARG A 274 6.63 -1.15 -16.86
CA ARG A 274 6.73 -2.38 -16.04
C ARG A 274 5.47 -2.95 -15.37
N MET A 275 4.30 -2.31 -15.42
CA MET A 275 3.11 -2.86 -14.74
C MET A 275 1.87 -2.93 -15.63
N HIS A 276 1.30 -4.14 -15.75
CA HIS A 276 0.11 -4.43 -16.55
C HIS A 276 -1.14 -3.63 -16.13
N HIS A 277 -1.23 -3.28 -14.85
CA HIS A 277 -2.33 -2.48 -14.29
C HIS A 277 -2.32 -1.02 -14.78
N TRP A 278 -1.20 -0.56 -15.33
CA TRP A 278 -0.99 0.80 -15.83
C TRP A 278 -1.06 0.91 -17.34
N LYS A 279 -1.52 -0.13 -18.05
CA LYS A 279 -1.84 -0.04 -19.49
C LYS A 279 -2.77 1.13 -19.83
N ARG A 280 -3.64 1.52 -18.90
CA ARG A 280 -4.53 2.67 -19.06
C ARG A 280 -3.85 4.03 -18.86
N TRP A 281 -2.66 4.08 -18.24
CA TRP A 281 -1.84 5.28 -18.14
C TRP A 281 -0.82 5.41 -19.28
N ALA A 282 -0.70 4.38 -20.11
CA ALA A 282 0.15 4.38 -21.27
C ALA A 282 -0.23 5.51 -22.25
N ASP A 283 0.69 5.82 -23.16
CA ASP A 283 0.41 6.62 -24.35
C ASP A 283 -0.15 8.04 -24.08
N GLY A 284 0.20 8.65 -22.95
CA GLY A 284 -0.21 10.04 -22.68
C GLY A 284 -1.59 10.17 -22.04
N ASN A 285 -2.18 9.08 -21.52
CA ASN A 285 -3.57 9.08 -21.06
C ASN A 285 -3.78 9.65 -19.64
N GLY A 286 -2.72 10.14 -18.98
CA GLY A 286 -2.81 10.73 -17.65
C GLY A 286 -3.89 11.83 -17.48
N PRO A 287 -4.07 12.79 -18.42
CA PRO A 287 -5.06 13.86 -18.27
C PRO A 287 -6.49 13.34 -18.39
N ASN A 288 -6.72 12.34 -19.25
CA ASN A 288 -8.04 11.71 -19.38
C ASN A 288 -8.40 10.95 -18.10
N LEU A 289 -7.44 10.24 -17.49
CA LEU A 289 -7.68 9.55 -16.22
C LEU A 289 -7.92 10.54 -15.07
N TRP A 290 -7.14 11.62 -15.01
CA TRP A 290 -7.34 12.69 -14.04
C TRP A 290 -8.75 13.28 -14.13
N ARG A 291 -9.20 13.57 -15.36
CA ARG A 291 -10.56 14.03 -15.60
C ARG A 291 -11.61 13.00 -15.19
N GLN A 292 -11.49 11.75 -15.64
CA GLN A 292 -12.43 10.68 -15.29
C GLN A 292 -12.58 10.50 -13.78
N TRP A 293 -11.48 10.59 -13.04
CA TRP A 293 -11.49 10.54 -11.59
C TRP A 293 -12.19 11.75 -10.97
N GLY A 294 -11.94 12.96 -11.46
CA GLY A 294 -12.64 14.17 -11.00
C GLY A 294 -14.15 14.15 -11.32
N ASP A 295 -14.52 13.67 -12.50
CA ASP A 295 -15.92 13.45 -12.89
C ASP A 295 -16.57 12.41 -11.97
N ARG A 296 -15.86 11.31 -11.66
CA ARG A 296 -16.36 10.29 -10.75
C ARG A 296 -16.57 10.81 -9.33
N PHE A 297 -15.67 11.64 -8.80
CA PHE A 297 -15.88 12.28 -7.52
C PHE A 297 -17.13 13.17 -7.54
N ALA A 298 -17.40 13.86 -8.65
CA ALA A 298 -18.63 14.65 -8.80
C ALA A 298 -19.89 13.76 -8.75
N GLU A 299 -19.87 12.63 -9.46
CA GLU A 299 -20.96 11.64 -9.45
C GLU A 299 -21.22 11.09 -8.04
N ILE A 300 -20.14 10.75 -7.31
CA ILE A 300 -20.24 10.24 -5.94
C ILE A 300 -20.82 11.32 -5.02
N ALA A 301 -20.31 12.55 -5.08
CA ALA A 301 -20.83 13.66 -4.27
C ALA A 301 -22.33 13.90 -4.54
N GLN A 302 -22.75 13.86 -5.80
CA GLN A 302 -24.15 14.01 -6.17
C GLN A 302 -25.02 12.86 -5.63
N ALA A 303 -24.55 11.61 -5.70
CA ALA A 303 -25.29 10.48 -5.16
C ALA A 303 -25.43 10.54 -3.63
N LEU A 304 -24.41 11.06 -2.92
CA LEU A 304 -24.50 11.29 -1.48
C LEU A 304 -25.57 12.34 -1.12
N ASP A 305 -25.88 13.26 -2.03
CA ASP A 305 -26.93 14.29 -1.88
C ASP A 305 -28.32 13.74 -2.23
N ASP A 306 -28.41 12.90 -3.25
CA ASP A 306 -29.67 12.35 -3.77
C ASP A 306 -30.18 11.14 -2.96
N GLY A 307 -29.31 10.51 -2.16
CA GLY A 307 -29.62 9.43 -1.22
C GLY A 307 -29.48 8.01 -1.81
N ALA A 308 -29.79 7.01 -0.98
CA ALA A 308 -29.44 5.59 -1.17
C ALA A 308 -29.78 4.96 -2.54
N VAL A 309 -30.79 5.47 -3.27
CA VAL A 309 -31.21 4.94 -4.57
C VAL A 309 -30.16 5.18 -5.68
N GLU A 310 -29.41 6.29 -5.62
CA GLU A 310 -28.34 6.56 -6.59
C GLU A 310 -27.02 5.87 -6.19
N GLU A 311 -26.86 5.52 -4.92
CA GLU A 311 -25.67 4.83 -4.41
C GLU A 311 -25.58 3.39 -4.92
N GLU A 312 -26.72 2.67 -4.87
CA GLU A 312 -26.83 1.31 -5.42
C GLU A 312 -26.53 1.29 -6.93
N LYS A 313 -26.91 2.34 -7.67
CA LYS A 313 -26.60 2.48 -9.11
C LYS A 313 -25.13 2.72 -9.39
N LEU A 314 -24.43 3.41 -8.50
CA LEU A 314 -22.99 3.65 -8.63
C LEU A 314 -22.16 2.42 -8.19
N GLY A 315 -22.79 1.37 -7.66
CA GLY A 315 -22.13 0.13 -7.27
C GLY A 315 -21.19 0.31 -6.07
N PHE A 316 -21.46 1.32 -5.24
CA PHE A 316 -20.73 1.53 -4.00
C PHE A 316 -21.64 1.29 -2.80
N ARG A 317 -21.08 0.73 -1.73
CA ARG A 317 -21.73 0.56 -0.44
C ARG A 317 -21.23 1.66 0.50
N LEU A 318 -22.15 2.48 0.97
CA LEU A 318 -21.91 3.51 1.97
C LEU A 318 -22.19 2.95 3.37
N PHE A 319 -21.37 3.35 4.34
CA PHE A 319 -21.75 3.27 5.75
C PHE A 319 -22.16 4.67 6.20
N GLU A 320 -23.40 4.84 6.67
CA GLU A 320 -24.03 6.15 6.93
C GLU A 320 -23.22 7.02 7.89
N ALA A 321 -22.52 6.42 8.87
CA ALA A 321 -21.63 7.16 9.78
C ALA A 321 -20.55 7.98 9.05
N ASN A 322 -20.16 7.56 7.85
CA ASN A 322 -19.14 8.23 7.05
C ASN A 322 -19.73 9.19 6.01
N ARG A 323 -21.05 9.29 5.84
CA ARG A 323 -21.70 10.03 4.74
C ARG A 323 -21.20 11.48 4.64
N ASP A 324 -21.26 12.21 5.75
CA ASP A 324 -20.89 13.63 5.77
C ASP A 324 -19.38 13.83 5.56
N ALA A 325 -18.55 13.04 6.24
CA ALA A 325 -17.10 13.09 6.09
C ALA A 325 -16.66 12.73 4.67
N LEU A 326 -17.26 11.69 4.08
CA LEU A 326 -17.00 11.29 2.69
C LEU A 326 -17.44 12.38 1.71
N ARG A 327 -18.62 12.97 1.91
CA ARG A 327 -19.15 14.05 1.06
C ARG A 327 -18.18 15.24 1.03
N GLU A 328 -17.77 15.71 2.20
CA GLU A 328 -16.80 16.80 2.31
C GLU A 328 -15.47 16.44 1.63
N MET A 329 -14.93 15.27 1.95
CA MET A 329 -13.62 14.83 1.44
C MET A 329 -13.61 14.67 -0.08
N VAL A 330 -14.67 14.09 -0.66
CA VAL A 330 -14.83 13.92 -2.11
C VAL A 330 -14.97 15.28 -2.80
N GLY A 331 -15.74 16.21 -2.22
CA GLY A 331 -15.86 17.58 -2.71
C GLY A 331 -14.51 18.29 -2.76
N GLN A 332 -13.78 18.28 -1.64
CA GLN A 332 -12.45 18.89 -1.55
C GLN A 332 -11.45 18.24 -2.50
N ALA A 333 -11.46 16.91 -2.62
CA ALA A 333 -10.58 16.18 -3.53
C ALA A 333 -10.84 16.60 -4.98
N ARG A 334 -12.10 16.68 -5.39
CA ARG A 334 -12.48 17.17 -6.72
C ARG A 334 -12.01 18.60 -6.94
N GLU A 335 -12.29 19.50 -6.01
CA GLU A 335 -11.86 20.90 -6.10
C GLU A 335 -10.34 21.00 -6.27
N ARG A 336 -9.58 20.18 -5.53
CA ARG A 336 -8.13 20.11 -5.65
C ARG A 336 -7.68 19.65 -7.05
N MET A 337 -8.35 18.68 -7.65
CA MET A 337 -8.06 18.23 -9.01
C MET A 337 -8.33 19.32 -10.06
N VAL A 338 -9.42 20.06 -9.89
CA VAL A 338 -9.78 21.20 -10.75
C VAL A 338 -8.80 22.35 -10.59
N GLU A 339 -8.35 22.64 -9.36
CA GLU A 339 -7.34 23.67 -9.10
C GLU A 339 -6.01 23.36 -9.81
N LEU A 340 -5.59 22.10 -9.79
CA LEU A 340 -4.34 21.66 -10.40
C LEU A 340 -4.40 21.64 -11.93
N GLU A 341 -5.54 21.27 -12.52
CA GLU A 341 -5.71 21.13 -13.98
C GLU A 341 -7.08 21.67 -14.46
N PRO A 342 -7.32 22.99 -14.36
CA PRO A 342 -8.65 23.57 -14.59
C PRO A 342 -9.17 23.36 -16.02
N THR A 343 -8.26 23.39 -17.00
CA THR A 343 -8.60 23.23 -18.42
C THR A 343 -9.14 21.85 -18.76
N LEU A 344 -8.89 20.83 -17.94
CA LEU A 344 -9.42 19.48 -18.18
C LEU A 344 -10.92 19.36 -17.88
N PHE A 345 -11.46 20.30 -17.10
CA PHE A 345 -12.85 20.29 -16.63
C PHE A 345 -13.74 21.37 -17.28
N GLU A 346 -13.22 22.11 -18.26
CA GLU A 346 -14.01 23.07 -19.03
C GLU A 346 -15.02 22.37 -19.96
N GLU A 347 -16.25 22.89 -20.01
CA GLU A 347 -17.30 22.36 -20.89
C GLU A 347 -16.87 22.42 -22.37
N GLY A 348 -17.00 21.29 -23.08
CA GLY A 348 -16.70 21.20 -24.51
C GLY A 348 -15.31 20.63 -24.86
N VAL A 349 -14.45 20.39 -23.88
CA VAL A 349 -13.28 19.51 -24.09
C VAL A 349 -13.81 18.09 -24.21
N VAL A 350 -13.89 17.54 -25.43
CA VAL A 350 -14.24 16.12 -25.63
C VAL A 350 -12.94 15.32 -25.42
N PRO A 351 -12.93 14.28 -24.57
CA PRO A 351 -11.79 13.38 -24.46
C PRO A 351 -11.48 12.85 -25.86
N THR A 352 -10.23 12.97 -26.29
CA THR A 352 -9.80 12.40 -27.58
C THR A 352 -10.08 10.90 -27.51
N GLU A 353 -11.11 10.42 -28.23
CA GLU A 353 -11.46 9.01 -28.30
C GLU A 353 -10.26 8.22 -28.81
N MET A 354 -9.51 7.62 -27.88
CA MET A 354 -8.37 6.78 -28.17
C MET A 354 -8.72 5.35 -27.77
N GLY A 355 -9.20 4.58 -28.75
CA GLY A 355 -8.89 3.15 -28.82
C GLY A 355 -9.84 2.18 -28.12
N GLU A 356 -11.12 2.20 -28.47
CA GLU A 356 -12.04 1.06 -28.32
C GLU A 356 -11.72 -0.08 -29.32
N LYS A 357 -10.42 -0.33 -29.57
CA LYS A 357 -9.91 -1.38 -30.46
C LYS A 357 -8.85 -2.21 -29.74
N ALA A 358 -9.27 -3.05 -28.80
CA ALA A 358 -8.56 -4.28 -28.45
C ALA A 358 -9.40 -5.17 -27.52
N GLU A 359 -10.62 -5.51 -27.91
CA GLU A 359 -11.29 -6.73 -27.43
C GLU A 359 -12.11 -7.31 -28.58
N ALA A 360 -11.40 -7.64 -29.67
CA ALA A 360 -11.92 -8.60 -30.64
C ALA A 360 -11.64 -9.98 -30.06
N THR A 361 -12.72 -10.59 -29.57
CA THR A 361 -12.92 -12.01 -29.36
C THR A 361 -12.11 -12.87 -30.33
N GLU A 362 -11.18 -13.66 -29.79
CA GLU A 362 -10.64 -14.83 -30.49
C GLU A 362 -11.70 -15.94 -30.37
N GLU A 363 -12.77 -15.81 -31.17
CA GLU A 363 -13.66 -16.94 -31.46
C GLU A 363 -12.88 -17.93 -32.32
N VAL A 364 -12.49 -19.04 -31.71
CA VAL A 364 -12.02 -20.23 -32.41
C VAL A 364 -13.19 -20.78 -33.22
N GLU A 365 -13.24 -20.43 -34.51
CA GLU A 365 -14.08 -21.12 -35.49
C GLU A 365 -13.64 -22.58 -35.61
N ALA A 366 -14.40 -23.46 -34.97
CA ALA A 366 -14.41 -24.88 -35.27
C ALA A 366 -15.20 -25.11 -36.56
N THR A 367 -14.51 -25.18 -37.70
CA THR A 367 -15.04 -25.83 -38.90
C THR A 367 -14.42 -27.21 -39.03
N GLY A 368 -15.23 -28.25 -38.79
CA GLY A 368 -14.99 -29.57 -39.35
C GLY A 368 -15.38 -29.60 -40.83
N ASP A 369 -14.62 -30.31 -41.66
CA ASP A 369 -15.06 -31.62 -42.12
C ASP A 369 -13.99 -32.37 -42.93
N ALA A 370 -14.20 -33.69 -42.96
CA ALA A 370 -13.38 -34.78 -43.43
C ALA A 370 -13.04 -34.78 -44.94
N GLU A 371 -11.92 -35.41 -45.34
CA GLU A 371 -11.89 -36.79 -45.85
C GLU A 371 -10.53 -37.21 -46.47
N ASN A 372 -10.16 -38.46 -46.15
CA ASN A 372 -9.48 -39.51 -46.93
C ASN A 372 -8.09 -39.33 -47.57
N GLY A 373 -7.22 -40.32 -47.30
CA GLY A 373 -6.00 -40.56 -48.07
C GLY A 373 -5.04 -41.60 -47.49
N GLU A 374 -5.44 -42.87 -47.51
CA GLU A 374 -4.65 -44.09 -47.25
C GLU A 374 -3.37 -44.22 -48.11
N LYS A 375 -2.21 -44.60 -47.50
CA LYS A 375 -1.27 -45.65 -47.99
C LYS A 375 0.01 -45.83 -47.13
N THR A 376 0.07 -47.03 -46.53
CA THR A 376 1.17 -48.03 -46.39
C THR A 376 2.68 -47.73 -46.44
N GLU A 377 3.37 -48.47 -45.55
CA GLU A 377 4.77 -49.01 -45.57
C GLU A 377 5.90 -48.00 -45.31
N GLU A 378 6.98 -48.27 -44.55
CA GLU A 378 7.67 -49.52 -44.22
C GLU A 378 8.58 -49.36 -42.97
N LYS A 379 9.14 -50.49 -42.54
CA LYS A 379 9.91 -50.82 -41.32
C LYS A 379 11.20 -50.02 -41.07
N GLY A 380 11.62 -49.96 -39.80
CA GLY A 380 12.99 -49.64 -39.42
C GLY A 380 13.28 -49.78 -37.92
N VAL A 381 13.57 -51.00 -37.48
CA VAL A 381 14.13 -51.35 -36.16
C VAL A 381 15.58 -50.85 -36.08
N ASN A 382 15.98 -50.21 -34.97
CA ASN A 382 17.27 -50.49 -34.33
C ASN A 382 17.37 -49.95 -32.90
N GLU A 383 17.72 -50.87 -32.01
CA GLU A 383 18.14 -50.71 -30.62
C GLU A 383 19.58 -50.16 -30.51
N THR A 384 20.07 -50.10 -29.26
CA THR A 384 21.39 -49.71 -28.74
C THR A 384 21.48 -48.21 -28.40
N GLY A 385 21.64 -47.78 -27.16
CA GLY A 385 22.30 -48.37 -26.00
C GLY A 385 23.58 -47.56 -25.73
N ASN A 386 23.64 -46.80 -24.63
CA ASN A 386 24.94 -46.39 -24.09
C ASN A 386 24.87 -46.07 -22.59
N PRO A 387 25.93 -46.38 -21.82
CA PRO A 387 25.88 -46.61 -20.38
C PRO A 387 26.44 -45.45 -19.54
N GLN A 388 26.12 -45.52 -18.24
CA GLN A 388 26.88 -44.90 -17.17
C GLN A 388 28.36 -45.34 -17.18
N LYS A 389 29.27 -44.40 -16.91
CA LYS A 389 30.62 -44.70 -16.40
C LYS A 389 31.02 -43.72 -15.29
N GLU A 390 31.23 -44.31 -14.12
CA GLU A 390 32.02 -43.83 -13.00
C GLU A 390 33.50 -43.60 -13.36
N LYS A 391 34.19 -42.91 -12.43
CA LYS A 391 35.61 -42.92 -12.03
C LYS A 391 36.18 -41.49 -12.05
N THR A 392 36.95 -41.01 -11.06
CA THR A 392 37.82 -41.75 -10.12
C THR A 392 38.19 -40.86 -8.94
N GLU A 393 38.23 -41.50 -7.77
CA GLU A 393 38.88 -41.07 -6.54
C GLU A 393 40.41 -41.29 -6.66
N LYS A 394 41.23 -40.34 -6.19
CA LYS A 394 42.65 -40.57 -5.90
C LYS A 394 43.05 -39.86 -4.62
N GLU A 395 43.15 -40.65 -3.56
CA GLU A 395 43.94 -40.37 -2.37
C GLU A 395 45.43 -40.20 -2.72
N LYS A 396 46.09 -39.26 -2.05
CA LYS A 396 47.53 -39.32 -1.81
C LYS A 396 47.82 -38.95 -0.35
N LYS A 397 48.11 -40.01 0.41
CA LYS A 397 48.75 -40.02 1.73
C LYS A 397 50.18 -39.47 1.59
N VAL A 398 50.57 -38.53 2.46
CA VAL A 398 51.99 -38.28 2.80
C VAL A 398 52.08 -38.28 4.32
N GLU A 399 52.65 -39.36 4.85
CA GLU A 399 53.11 -39.46 6.23
C GLU A 399 54.48 -38.78 6.37
N GLY A 400 54.62 -38.01 7.47
CA GLY A 400 55.73 -38.18 8.41
C GLY A 400 57.01 -37.39 8.16
N LYS A 401 57.24 -36.37 9.02
CA LYS A 401 58.42 -36.30 9.89
C LYS A 401 58.27 -35.23 10.98
N LEU A 402 58.63 -35.66 12.19
CA LEU A 402 58.71 -35.02 13.51
C LEU A 402 57.41 -34.87 14.30
#